data_AF-A0A9E5F065-F1
#
_entry.id   AF-A0A9E5F065-F1
#
_cell.length_a   1.000
_cell.length_b   1.000
_cell.length_c   1.000
_cell.angle_alpha   90.00
_cell.angle_beta   90.00
_cell.angle_gamma   90.00
#
_symmetry.space_group_name_H-M   'P 1'
#
loop_
_entity.id
_entity.type
_entity.pdbx_description
1 polymer ?
#
loop_
_entity_poly.entity_id
_entity_poly.type
_entity_poly.pdbx_seq_one_letter_code
_entity_poly.pdbx_strand_id
1 'polypeptide(L)'
;MKNNQKIHFVGVGGVGMGSLAIALAEAGFEVTGSDGKLYDPMKSALSRAKVQLFEGYSAEHVEKIKADWVVIGNVIRKENPEAQAWIQS
;
A
#
# COMPACT_ATOMS: atom_id res chain seq x y z
N MET A 1 12.77 -9.89 15.59
CA MET A 1 11.50 -10.61 15.38
C MET A 1 10.92 -10.09 14.08
N LYS A 2 10.63 -10.95 13.10
CA LYS A 2 9.88 -10.53 11.90
C LYS A 2 8.41 -10.52 12.28
N ASN A 3 7.72 -9.40 12.06
CA ASN A 3 6.28 -9.39 12.21
C ASN A 3 5.69 -10.02 10.96
N ASN A 4 5.02 -11.16 11.12
CA ASN A 4 4.46 -11.94 10.03
C ASN A 4 3.19 -11.33 9.42
N GLN A 5 2.85 -10.10 9.79
CA GLN A 5 1.66 -9.39 9.33
C GLN A 5 1.99 -8.58 8.08
N LYS A 6 1.11 -8.70 7.09
CA LYS A 6 1.15 -7.98 5.83
C LYS A 6 0.23 -6.77 5.88
N ILE A 7 0.78 -5.61 5.56
CA ILE A 7 0.06 -4.34 5.57
C ILE A 7 0.02 -3.79 4.15
N HIS A 8 -1.17 -3.48 3.67
CA HIS A 8 -1.39 -2.91 2.34
C HIS A 8 -1.84 -1.46 2.40
N PHE A 9 -1.20 -0.59 1.64
CA PHE A 9 -1.49 0.84 1.57
C PHE A 9 -2.18 1.20 0.25
N VAL A 10 -3.43 1.66 0.31
CA VAL A 10 -4.12 2.20 -0.86
C VAL A 10 -3.89 3.72 -0.92
N GLY A 11 -3.18 4.19 -1.95
CA GLY A 11 -2.70 5.58 -2.07
C GLY A 11 -1.36 5.81 -1.37
N VAL A 12 -0.41 4.88 -1.55
CA VAL A 12 0.91 4.91 -0.87
C VAL A 12 1.83 6.05 -1.32
N GLY A 13 1.58 6.65 -2.48
CA GLY A 13 2.39 7.71 -3.07
C GLY A 13 2.26 9.08 -2.41
N GLY A 14 1.35 9.24 -1.44
CA GLY A 14 1.28 10.45 -0.61
C GLY A 14 2.44 10.52 0.39
N VAL A 15 2.99 11.72 0.64
CA VAL A 15 4.16 11.92 1.52
C VAL A 15 3.99 11.27 2.90
N GLY A 16 2.82 11.45 3.54
CA GLY A 16 2.53 10.86 4.84
C GLY A 16 2.39 9.34 4.79
N MET A 17 1.64 8.82 3.81
CA MET A 17 1.40 7.39 3.63
C MET A 17 2.70 6.65 3.28
N GLY A 18 3.50 7.22 2.37
CA GLY A 18 4.78 6.64 1.97
C GLY A 18 5.78 6.62 3.12
N SER A 19 5.84 7.68 3.93
CA SER A 19 6.71 7.70 5.12
C SER A 19 6.30 6.63 6.14
N LEU A 20 5.00 6.45 6.37
CA LEU A 20 4.50 5.41 7.27
C LEU A 20 4.77 4.00 6.73
N ALA A 21 4.55 3.77 5.43
CA ALA A 21 4.82 2.49 4.77
C ALA A 21 6.31 2.11 4.89
N ILE A 22 7.22 3.07 4.70
CA ILE A 22 8.66 2.87 4.89
C ILE A 22 8.97 2.50 6.34
N ALA A 23 8.45 3.25 7.31
CA ALA A 23 8.70 2.98 8.73
C ALA A 23 8.22 1.58 9.16
N LEU A 24 7.08 1.12 8.64
CA LEU A 24 6.57 -0.23 8.92
C LEU A 24 7.41 -1.32 8.24
N ALA A 25 7.89 -1.09 7.02
CA ALA A 25 8.80 -2.01 6.36
C ALA A 25 10.14 -2.12 7.12
N GLU A 26 10.68 -1.00 7.61
CA GLU A 26 11.87 -0.96 8.45
C GLU A 26 11.65 -1.63 9.82
N ALA A 27 10.43 -1.53 10.38
CA ALA A 27 10.02 -2.25 11.59
C ALA A 27 9.87 -3.78 11.37
N GLY A 28 10.01 -4.26 10.13
CA GLY A 28 10.03 -5.68 9.79
C GLY A 28 8.66 -6.28 9.46
N PHE A 29 7.68 -5.46 9.11
CA PHE A 29 6.41 -5.90 8.52
C PHE A 29 6.56 -6.12 7.01
N GLU A 30 5.70 -6.97 6.43
CA GLU A 30 5.60 -7.08 4.98
C GLU A 30 4.67 -5.97 4.47
N VAL A 31 5.23 -4.98 3.77
CA VAL A 31 4.46 -3.82 3.32
C VAL A 31 4.29 -3.84 1.82
N THR A 32 3.05 -3.64 1.40
CA THR A 32 2.67 -3.49 0.00
C THR A 32 1.87 -2.19 -0.17
N GLY A 33 1.80 -1.64 -1.37
CA GLY A 33 1.00 -0.46 -1.61
C GLY A 33 0.61 -0.27 -3.06
N SER A 34 -0.61 0.22 -3.27
CA SER A 34 -1.13 0.63 -4.57
C SER A 34 -1.21 2.15 -4.65
N ASP A 35 -0.93 2.69 -5.83
CA ASP A 35 -1.27 4.07 -6.17
C ASP A 35 -1.43 4.18 -7.69
N GLY A 36 -2.04 5.26 -8.17
CA GLY A 36 -2.25 5.53 -9.59
C GLY A 36 -0.94 5.56 -10.38
N LYS A 37 -0.31 6.72 -10.50
CA LYS A 37 1.02 6.84 -11.09
C LYS A 37 2.03 7.20 -10.02
N LEU A 38 2.95 6.28 -9.75
CA LEU A 38 4.06 6.50 -8.84
C LEU A 38 5.24 7.11 -9.59
N TYR A 39 5.71 8.25 -9.10
CA TYR A 39 6.84 8.97 -9.66
C TYR A 39 7.97 9.08 -8.64
N ASP A 40 9.18 9.34 -9.13
CA ASP A 40 10.28 9.73 -8.26
C ASP A 40 10.04 11.12 -7.65
N PRO A 41 10.51 11.36 -6.41
CA PRO A 41 11.42 10.52 -5.61
C PRO A 41 10.71 9.43 -4.78
N MET A 42 9.38 9.43 -4.70
CA MET A 42 8.61 8.55 -3.81
C MET A 42 8.70 7.08 -4.24
N LYS A 43 8.60 6.79 -5.54
CA LYS A 43 8.73 5.43 -6.08
C LYS A 43 10.06 4.79 -5.66
N SER A 44 11.18 5.47 -5.91
CA SER A 44 12.49 5.01 -5.48
C SER A 44 12.63 4.88 -3.97
N ALA A 45 12.04 5.78 -3.17
CA ALA A 45 12.10 5.69 -1.71
C ALA A 45 11.39 4.43 -1.18
N LEU A 46 10.19 4.16 -1.67
CA LEU A 46 9.41 2.98 -1.30
C LEU A 46 10.09 1.68 -1.75
N SER A 47 10.63 1.65 -2.98
CA SER A 47 11.38 0.48 -3.46
C SER A 47 12.66 0.21 -2.65
N ARG A 48 13.39 1.25 -2.22
CA ARG A 48 14.56 1.10 -1.33
C ARG A 48 14.17 0.49 0.03
N ALA A 49 13.00 0.86 0.54
CA ALA A 49 12.44 0.27 1.76
C ALA A 49 11.84 -1.14 1.55
N LYS A 50 11.96 -1.73 0.35
CA LYS A 50 11.43 -3.05 -0.02
C LYS A 50 9.90 -3.14 0.07
N VAL A 51 9.21 -2.01 -0.08
CA VAL A 51 7.75 -1.99 -0.22
C VAL A 51 7.39 -2.50 -1.62
N GLN A 52 6.51 -3.50 -1.70
CA GLN A 52 6.00 -3.97 -2.98
C GLN A 52 4.95 -2.99 -3.52
N LEU A 53 5.20 -2.45 -4.71
CA LEU A 53 4.35 -1.42 -5.31
C LEU A 53 3.47 -1.99 -6.42
N PHE A 54 2.21 -1.61 -6.42
CA PHE A 54 1.21 -1.89 -7.45
C PHE A 54 0.82 -0.56 -8.11
N GLU A 55 0.91 -0.50 -9.43
CA GLU A 55 0.48 0.68 -10.19
C GLU A 55 -0.98 0.52 -10.62
N GLY A 56 -1.75 1.60 -10.44
CA GLY A 56 -3.20 1.61 -10.61
C GLY A 56 -3.95 1.04 -9.41
N TYR A 57 -5.28 1.20 -9.46
CA TYR A 57 -6.20 0.67 -8.46
C TYR A 57 -7.01 -0.46 -9.07
N SER A 58 -6.96 -1.65 -8.48
CA SER A 58 -7.68 -2.83 -8.98
C SER A 58 -8.30 -3.64 -7.85
N ALA A 59 -9.53 -4.12 -8.07
CA ALA A 59 -10.19 -5.03 -7.14
C ALA A 59 -9.44 -6.36 -6.99
N GLU A 60 -8.69 -6.77 -8.02
CA GLU A 60 -7.88 -8.00 -7.98
C GLU A 60 -6.72 -7.93 -6.97
N HIS A 61 -6.34 -6.73 -6.52
CA HIS A 61 -5.28 -6.57 -5.54
C HIS A 61 -5.63 -7.24 -4.20
N VAL A 62 -6.92 -7.27 -3.83
CA VAL A 62 -7.38 -7.92 -2.59
C VAL A 62 -6.97 -9.38 -2.54
N GLU A 63 -7.30 -10.14 -3.59
CA GLU A 63 -7.03 -11.58 -3.67
C GLU A 63 -5.53 -11.89 -3.88
N LYS A 64 -4.82 -11.03 -4.62
CA LYS A 64 -3.39 -11.22 -4.91
C LYS A 64 -2.52 -10.94 -3.69
N ILE A 65 -2.87 -9.91 -2.92
CA ILE A 65 -2.03 -9.42 -1.84
C ILE A 65 -2.31 -10.20 -0.55
N LYS A 66 -3.59 -10.47 -0.24
CA LYS A 66 -4.04 -11.12 1.01
C LYS A 66 -3.39 -10.48 2.23
N ALA A 67 -3.62 -9.18 2.40
CA ALA A 67 -3.10 -8.41 3.51
C ALA A 67 -3.90 -8.68 4.80
N ASP A 68 -3.22 -8.66 5.94
CA ASP A 68 -3.87 -8.73 7.26
C ASP A 68 -4.49 -7.38 7.64
N TRP A 69 -3.86 -6.29 7.20
CA TRP A 69 -4.29 -4.93 7.47
C TRP A 69 -4.24 -4.09 6.21
N VAL A 70 -5.22 -3.21 6.06
CA VAL A 70 -5.32 -2.28 4.93
C VAL A 70 -5.43 -0.86 5.46
N VAL A 71 -4.58 0.03 4.93
CA VAL A 71 -4.61 1.46 5.24
C VAL A 71 -5.06 2.20 3.99
N ILE A 72 -6.24 2.81 4.06
CA ILE A 72 -6.82 3.58 2.96
C ILE A 72 -6.46 5.05 3.15
N GLY A 73 -5.70 5.60 2.21
CA GLY A 73 -5.29 7.01 2.23
C GLY A 73 -6.46 7.95 1.99
N ASN A 74 -6.38 9.17 2.55
CA ASN A 74 -7.44 10.18 2.46
C ASN A 74 -7.77 10.62 1.00
N VAL A 75 -6.83 10.47 0.07
CA VAL A 75 -7.06 10.83 -1.34
C VAL A 75 -7.96 9.83 -2.06
N ILE A 76 -8.17 8.65 -1.48
CA ILE A 76 -8.96 7.57 -2.06
C ILE A 76 -10.43 7.86 -1.86
N ARG A 77 -11.15 7.99 -2.99
CA ARG A 77 -12.59 8.20 -2.98
C ARG A 77 -13.33 6.88 -2.78
N LYS A 78 -14.59 6.99 -2.37
CA LYS A 78 -15.46 5.83 -2.14
C LYS A 78 -15.63 4.98 -3.41
N GLU A 79 -15.57 5.59 -4.59
CA GLU A 79 -15.73 4.89 -5.88
C GLU A 79 -14.47 4.15 -6.33
N ASN A 80 -13.38 4.22 -5.57
CA ASN A 80 -12.15 3.51 -5.91
C ASN A 80 -12.40 1.99 -5.89
N PRO A 81 -12.13 1.29 -7.00
CA PRO A 81 -12.48 -0.13 -7.13
C PRO A 81 -11.74 -1.02 -6.14
N GLU A 82 -10.52 -0.66 -5.78
CA GLU A 82 -9.71 -1.40 -4.81
C GLU A 82 -10.18 -1.16 -3.37
N ALA A 83 -10.48 0.10 -3.02
CA ALA A 83 -11.03 0.42 -1.71
C ALA A 83 -12.39 -0.27 -1.47
N GLN A 84 -13.26 -0.28 -2.49
CA GLN A 84 -14.53 -1.00 -2.40
C GLN A 84 -14.34 -2.50 -2.21
N ALA A 85 -13.39 -3.10 -2.93
CA ALA A 85 -13.09 -4.52 -2.80
C ALA A 85 -12.59 -4.87 -1.39
N TRP A 86 -11.69 -4.06 -0.79
CA TRP A 86 -11.21 -4.27 0.57
C TRP A 86 -12.28 -4.11 1.66
N ILE A 87 -13.28 -3.24 1.44
CA ILE A 87 -14.40 -3.08 2.39
C ILE A 87 -15.35 -4.28 2.33
N GLN A 88 -15.42 -4.98 1.20
CA GLN A 88 -16.35 -6.08 0.94
C GLN A 88 -15.75 -7.48 1.14
N SER A 89 -14.43 -7.58 1.35
CA SER A 89 -13.69 -8.84 1.55
C SER A 89 -13.66 -9.29 2.99
#